data_AF-A0A3D3ZVK4-F1
#
_entry.id   AF-A0A3D3ZVK4-F1
#
_cell.length_a   1.000
_cell.length_b   1.000
_cell.length_c   1.000
_cell.angle_alpha   90.00
_cell.angle_beta   90.00
_cell.angle_gamma   90.00
#
_symmetry.space_group_name_H-M   'P 1'
#
loop_
_entity.id
_entity.type
_entity.pdbx_description
1 polymer ?
#
loop_
_entity_poly.entity_id
_entity_poly.type
_entity_poly.pdbx_seq_one_letter_code
_entity_poly.pdbx_strand_id
1 'polypeptide(L)'
;IYTASAGSEGTLGGLEREGRSERLRRTIGGALDAMRWCSSDPLCMDTRLSVSDDANLAACHSCLFVSETSCETFNNGLDRRSLFAPAGETPNDCPGYFDAFDTEG
;
A
#
# COMPACT_ATOMS: atom_id res chain seq x y z
N ILE A 1 -22.97 -1.90 -2.98
CA ILE A 1 -22.84 -1.84 -1.50
C ILE A 1 -23.71 -0.68 -1.05
N TYR A 2 -24.73 -0.90 -0.21
CA TYR A 2 -25.63 0.15 0.29
C TYR A 2 -25.45 0.27 1.80
N THR A 3 -25.02 1.45 2.28
CA THR A 3 -24.61 1.70 3.68
C THR A 3 -25.46 2.75 4.38
N ALA A 4 -26.75 2.88 4.02
CA ALA A 4 -27.64 3.79 4.73
C ALA A 4 -28.53 3.02 5.72
N SER A 5 -28.37 3.33 7.02
CA SER A 5 -29.41 3.08 8.02
C SER A 5 -30.36 4.27 8.02
N ALA A 6 -31.66 4.00 7.92
CA ALA A 6 -32.71 5.02 7.89
C ALA A 6 -32.97 5.54 9.31
N GLY A 7 -32.06 6.35 9.84
CA GLY A 7 -32.25 7.00 11.12
C GLY A 7 -30.98 7.71 11.56
N SER A 8 -30.99 9.04 11.41
CA SER A 8 -30.09 10.05 12.01
C SER A 8 -28.57 9.83 11.92
N GLU A 9 -27.86 10.89 11.50
CA GLU A 9 -26.39 11.06 11.46
C GLU A 9 -25.71 10.66 10.14
N GLY A 10 -25.37 11.67 9.34
CA GLY A 10 -24.32 11.66 8.31
C GLY A 10 -24.34 10.52 7.29
N THR A 11 -24.87 10.76 6.09
CA THR A 11 -24.75 9.79 5.01
C THR A 11 -23.27 9.56 4.66
N LEU A 12 -22.78 8.32 4.79
CA LEU A 12 -21.49 7.88 4.23
C LEU A 12 -21.51 7.83 2.68
N GLY A 13 -22.43 8.54 2.03
CA GLY A 13 -22.60 8.58 0.57
C GLY A 13 -21.35 9.09 -0.17
N GLY A 14 -20.48 9.84 0.51
CA GLY A 14 -19.15 10.16 0.00
C GLY A 14 -18.26 8.92 -0.15
N LEU A 15 -18.20 8.07 0.87
CA LEU A 15 -17.44 6.81 0.89
C LEU A 15 -18.06 5.76 -0.04
N GLU A 16 -19.39 5.64 -0.08
CA GLU A 16 -20.08 4.77 -1.05
C GLU A 16 -19.67 5.12 -2.48
N ARG A 17 -19.62 6.41 -2.79
CA ARG A 17 -19.22 6.88 -4.12
C ARG A 17 -17.77 6.56 -4.44
N GLU A 18 -16.85 6.65 -3.49
CA GLU A 18 -15.44 6.23 -3.69
C GLU A 18 -15.31 4.71 -3.91
N GLY A 19 -16.26 3.92 -3.38
CA GLY A 19 -16.35 2.49 -3.65
C GLY A 19 -16.84 2.11 -5.06
N ARG A 20 -17.26 3.07 -5.89
CA ARG A 20 -17.65 2.81 -7.29
C ARG A 20 -16.43 2.41 -8.10
N SER A 21 -16.57 1.40 -8.96
CA SER A 21 -15.47 0.72 -9.66
C SER A 21 -14.49 1.68 -10.34
N GLU A 22 -14.97 2.71 -11.01
CA GLU A 22 -14.12 3.70 -11.70
C GLU A 22 -13.27 4.52 -10.72
N ARG A 23 -13.85 4.98 -9.60
CA ARG A 23 -13.12 5.73 -8.58
C ARG A 23 -12.16 4.84 -7.81
N LEU A 24 -12.63 3.65 -7.43
CA LEU A 24 -11.81 2.68 -6.72
C LEU A 24 -10.60 2.26 -7.55
N ARG A 25 -10.76 2.02 -8.86
CA ARG A 25 -9.65 1.72 -9.77
C ARG A 25 -8.61 2.83 -9.76
N ARG A 26 -9.04 4.10 -9.85
CA ARG A 26 -8.13 5.25 -9.78
C ARG A 26 -7.40 5.33 -8.43
N THR A 27 -8.12 5.11 -7.33
CA THR A 27 -7.54 5.11 -5.98
C THR A 27 -6.50 4.01 -5.82
N ILE A 28 -6.79 2.78 -6.27
CA ILE A 28 -5.84 1.67 -6.24
C ILE A 28 -4.62 1.98 -7.12
N GLY A 29 -4.83 2.51 -8.33
CA GLY A 29 -3.74 2.91 -9.23
C GLY A 29 -2.82 3.96 -8.59
N GLY A 30 -3.38 4.99 -7.97
CA GLY A 30 -2.60 6.01 -7.26
C GLY A 30 -1.89 5.46 -6.02
N ALA A 31 -2.51 4.52 -5.30
CA ALA A 31 -1.86 3.86 -4.16
C ALA A 31 -0.67 3.00 -4.61
N LEU A 32 -0.81 2.26 -5.71
CA LEU A 32 0.29 1.50 -6.31
C LEU A 32 1.42 2.44 -6.77
N ASP A 33 1.10 3.53 -7.46
CA ASP A 33 2.09 4.51 -7.90
C ASP A 33 2.87 5.11 -6.71
N ALA A 34 2.16 5.47 -5.64
CA ALA A 34 2.78 5.99 -4.42
C ALA A 34 3.73 4.98 -3.76
N MET A 35 3.53 3.68 -3.95
CA MET A 35 4.42 2.65 -3.40
C MET A 35 5.72 2.47 -4.20
N ARG A 36 5.86 3.05 -5.39
CA ARG A 36 7.10 2.97 -6.18
C ARG A 36 8.28 3.68 -5.52
N TRP A 37 8.02 4.69 -4.68
CA TRP A 37 9.06 5.49 -4.05
C TRP A 37 8.77 5.77 -2.57
N CYS A 38 9.83 5.83 -1.76
CA CYS A 38 9.75 6.22 -0.36
C CYS A 38 10.84 7.25 -0.05
N SER A 39 10.50 8.27 0.75
CA SER A 39 11.47 9.28 1.20
C SER A 39 12.61 8.71 2.05
N SER A 40 12.41 7.52 2.60
CA SER A 40 13.39 6.80 3.42
C SER A 40 14.23 5.82 2.61
N ASP A 41 14.10 5.80 1.28
CA ASP A 41 14.99 5.03 0.40
C ASP A 41 16.41 5.62 0.40
N PRO A 42 17.47 4.79 0.32
CA PRO A 42 17.45 3.34 0.10
C PRO A 42 17.26 2.50 1.39
N LEU A 43 17.33 3.11 2.58
CA LEU A 43 17.28 2.39 3.85
C LEU A 43 16.00 1.58 4.02
N CYS A 44 14.86 2.15 3.60
CA CYS A 44 13.57 1.45 3.65
C CYS A 44 13.57 0.20 2.77
N MET A 45 14.11 0.29 1.54
CA MET A 45 14.19 -0.89 0.67
C MET A 45 15.24 -1.88 1.18
N ASP A 46 16.43 -1.46 1.61
CA ASP A 46 17.53 -2.39 1.96
C ASP A 46 17.38 -3.10 3.32
N THR A 47 16.23 -2.98 3.98
CA THR A 47 15.94 -3.69 5.23
C THR A 47 16.06 -5.20 5.04
N ARG A 48 16.98 -5.82 5.79
CA ARG A 48 17.12 -7.28 5.90
C ARG A 48 16.65 -7.70 7.29
N LEU A 49 15.81 -8.73 7.37
CA LEU A 49 15.34 -9.26 8.66
C LEU A 49 16.51 -9.76 9.50
N SER A 50 16.63 -9.22 10.71
CA SER A 50 17.33 -9.87 11.81
C SER A 50 16.36 -10.74 12.62
N VAL A 51 16.89 -11.72 13.35
CA VAL A 51 16.09 -12.61 14.24
C VAL A 51 15.33 -11.84 15.33
N SER A 52 15.73 -10.60 15.59
CA SER A 52 15.22 -9.71 16.64
C SER A 52 14.25 -8.66 16.11
N ASP A 53 14.05 -8.57 14.80
CA ASP A 53 13.27 -7.48 14.21
C ASP A 53 11.78 -7.81 14.22
N ASP A 54 10.95 -6.81 14.51
CA ASP A 54 9.53 -6.86 14.18
C ASP A 54 9.39 -7.17 12.67
N ALA A 55 8.39 -7.94 12.27
CA ALA A 55 8.23 -8.45 10.89
C ALA A 55 7.77 -7.36 9.88
N ASN A 56 8.30 -6.15 10.02
CA ASN A 56 8.05 -4.99 9.18
C ASN A 56 9.31 -4.79 8.32
N LEU A 57 9.21 -5.21 7.06
CA LEU A 57 10.31 -5.20 6.07
C LEU A 57 10.47 -3.80 5.47
N ALA A 58 10.28 -3.64 4.16
CA ALA A 58 10.27 -2.33 3.51
C ALA A 58 8.94 -1.58 3.77
N ALA A 59 8.53 -1.46 5.04
CA ALA A 59 7.23 -0.95 5.46
C ALA A 59 7.33 0.12 6.57
N CYS A 60 8.00 1.24 6.26
CA CYS A 60 8.13 2.36 7.20
C CYS A 60 6.90 3.29 7.21
N HIS A 61 6.89 4.26 8.13
CA HIS A 61 5.85 5.29 8.26
C HIS A 61 5.68 6.21 7.05
N SER A 62 6.66 6.24 6.15
CA SER A 62 6.59 7.04 4.92
C SER A 62 5.95 6.31 3.74
N CYS A 63 5.67 5.00 3.86
CA CYS A 63 5.08 4.21 2.77
C CYS A 63 3.91 3.31 3.19
N LEU A 64 4.18 2.17 3.84
CA LEU A 64 3.19 1.12 4.08
C LEU A 64 2.61 1.09 5.49
N PHE A 65 3.30 1.69 6.45
CA PHE A 65 2.83 1.65 7.84
C PHE A 65 1.59 2.54 7.99
N VAL A 66 0.47 1.94 8.39
CA VAL A 66 -0.79 2.65 8.64
C VAL A 66 -1.07 2.76 10.14
N SER A 67 -2.09 3.54 10.51
CA SER A 67 -2.61 3.55 11.88
C SER A 67 -2.83 2.12 12.36
N GLU A 68 -2.37 1.81 13.58
CA GLU A 68 -2.50 0.47 14.18
C GLU A 68 -3.95 -0.03 14.16
N THR A 69 -4.91 0.86 14.44
CA THR A 69 -6.34 0.56 14.39
C THR A 69 -6.88 0.24 13.00
N SER A 70 -6.12 0.53 11.94
CA SER A 70 -6.47 0.23 10.55
C SER A 70 -5.93 -1.11 10.06
N CYS A 71 -4.99 -1.73 10.78
CA CYS A 71 -4.43 -3.02 10.42
C CYS A 71 -4.72 -4.04 11.52
N GLU A 72 -5.58 -5.02 11.23
CA GLU A 72 -5.92 -6.11 12.16
C GLU A 72 -4.72 -7.00 12.52
N THR A 73 -3.64 -6.93 11.73
CA THR A 73 -2.39 -7.67 11.93
C THR A 73 -1.27 -6.80 12.50
N PHE A 74 -1.58 -5.62 13.05
CA PHE A 74 -0.60 -4.73 13.69
C PHE A 74 0.58 -4.35 12.76
N ASN A 75 0.29 -4.10 11.48
CA ASN A 75 1.26 -3.83 10.41
C ASN A 75 2.29 -4.97 10.15
N ASN A 76 2.07 -6.16 10.69
CA ASN A 76 2.98 -7.30 10.53
C ASN A 76 2.91 -7.90 9.11
N GLY A 77 4.05 -8.33 8.56
CA GLY A 77 4.12 -9.02 7.27
C GLY A 77 4.04 -8.09 6.06
N LEU A 78 4.19 -6.78 6.28
CA LEU A 78 4.19 -5.78 5.21
C LEU A 78 5.59 -5.65 4.60
N ASP A 79 5.66 -5.74 3.27
CA ASP A 79 6.87 -5.52 2.50
C ASP A 79 6.56 -4.86 1.15
N ARG A 80 7.07 -3.65 0.92
CA ARG A 80 6.90 -2.93 -0.35
C ARG A 80 7.65 -3.57 -1.50
N ARG A 81 8.72 -4.35 -1.22
CA ARG A 81 9.44 -5.12 -2.24
C ARG A 81 8.58 -6.18 -2.92
N SER A 82 7.54 -6.67 -2.24
CA SER A 82 6.56 -7.58 -2.85
C SER A 82 5.75 -6.91 -3.98
N LEU A 83 5.61 -5.58 -3.94
CA LEU A 83 4.88 -4.82 -4.93
C LEU A 83 5.79 -4.35 -6.07
N PHE A 84 6.94 -3.77 -5.73
CA PHE A 84 7.88 -3.19 -6.70
C PHE A 84 9.34 -3.50 -6.34
N ALA A 85 10.14 -3.81 -7.36
CA ALA A 85 11.58 -3.97 -7.19
C ALA A 85 12.26 -2.65 -6.76
N PRO A 86 13.39 -2.70 -6.02
CA PRO A 86 14.17 -1.52 -5.70
C PRO A 86 14.64 -0.78 -6.96
N ALA A 87 14.63 0.56 -6.90
CA ALA A 87 15.11 1.37 -8.00
C ALA A 87 16.59 1.07 -8.33
N GLY A 88 16.86 0.70 -9.58
CA GLY A 88 18.21 0.40 -10.07
C GLY A 88 18.59 -1.08 -10.05
N GLU A 89 17.74 -1.97 -9.55
CA GLU A 89 17.90 -3.42 -9.69
C GLU A 89 17.20 -3.93 -10.95
N THR A 90 17.75 -4.96 -11.59
CA THR A 90 17.06 -5.60 -12.73
C THR A 90 15.96 -6.52 -12.23
N PRO A 91 14.76 -6.53 -12.84
CA PRO A 91 13.61 -7.35 -12.40
C PRO A 91 13.90 -8.86 -12.31
N ASN A 92 14.97 -9.35 -12.92
CA ASN A 92 15.33 -10.76 -12.92
C ASN A 92 15.89 -11.26 -11.58
N ASP A 93 16.39 -10.38 -10.71
CA ASP A 93 17.00 -10.80 -9.42
C ASP A 93 15.95 -10.88 -8.29
N CYS A 94 14.97 -9.99 -8.29
CA CYS A 94 13.84 -10.01 -7.35
C CYS A 94 12.68 -9.17 -7.91
N PRO A 95 11.78 -9.74 -8.74
CA PRO A 95 10.69 -8.97 -9.33
C PRO A 95 9.61 -8.64 -8.30
N GLY A 96 9.16 -7.39 -8.31
CA GLY A 96 7.92 -6.98 -7.66
C GLY A 96 6.71 -7.43 -8.47
N TYR A 97 5.60 -7.77 -7.80
CA TYR A 97 4.39 -8.25 -8.46
C TYR A 97 3.83 -7.26 -9.49
N PHE A 98 4.00 -5.96 -9.26
CA PHE A 98 3.49 -4.88 -10.09
C PHE A 98 4.58 -4.16 -10.92
N ASP A 99 5.77 -4.74 -11.10
CA ASP A 99 6.84 -4.08 -11.88
C ASP A 99 6.41 -3.72 -13.31
N ALA A 100 5.57 -4.56 -13.93
CA ALA A 100 5.01 -4.33 -15.27
C ALA A 100 3.71 -3.50 -15.28
N PHE A 101 3.29 -2.94 -14.14
CA PHE A 101 2.04 -2.20 -14.03
C PHE A 101 2.23 -0.74 -14.49
N ASP A 102 1.95 -0.44 -15.75
CA ASP A 102 1.98 0.95 -16.23
C ASP A 102 0.74 1.73 -15.75
N THR A 103 1.00 2.87 -15.09
CA THR A 103 0.00 3.88 -14.72
C THR A 103 -0.31 4.81 -15.91
N GLU A 104 -0.68 4.24 -17.06
CA GLU A 104 -1.36 5.01 -18.10
C GLU A 104 -2.87 4.86 -17.92
N GLY A 105 -3.49 5.83 -17.24
CA GLY A 105 -4.92 5.89 -16.96
C GLY A 105 -5.36 7.21 -16.35
#